data_AF-A0A8R2HMN6-F1
#
_entry.id   AF-A0A8R2HMN6-F1
#
_cell.length_a   1.000
_cell.length_b   1.000
_cell.length_c   1.000
_cell.angle_alpha   90.00
_cell.angle_beta   90.00
_cell.angle_gamma   90.00
#
_symmetry.space_group_name_H-M   'P 1'
#
loop_
_entity.id
_entity.type
_entity.pdbx_description
1 polymer ?
#
loop_
_entity_poly.entity_id
_entity_poly.type
_entity_poly.pdbx_seq_one_letter_code
_entity_poly.pdbx_strand_id
1 'polypeptide(L)'
;MGWEKIKDLTNVLCRLEREIRNKDETLDLEYHVKDLTRDSSDISFKLDPTRIPPHTITEINYVECIENTVKIAESLMSESKNLRETMFRSREQAQNQMYAQCQTVEMVMRRRVYDIQRGRNEMDWQKYKLEANMQKVDREIESLRAAVADKINPTKLVETRLETRTRRPVLERVDDKPMRGLIEEFERVHLSHSKLEKKLEDALTTYHGMYNHHERLTRDLQHKNQALETDRRLIEIRKPLHAPDDTQFKRNVGYCHMKDELVPE
;
A
#
# COMPACT_ATOMS: atom_id res chain seq x y z
N MET A 1 18.00 -24.31 -23.25
CA MET A 1 18.60 -23.13 -23.89
C MET A 1 20.03 -22.82 -23.45
N GLY A 2 20.30 -22.29 -22.25
CA GLY A 2 21.68 -21.90 -21.86
C GLY A 2 22.66 -23.09 -21.78
N TRP A 3 22.21 -24.19 -21.18
CA TRP A 3 23.02 -25.41 -21.04
C TRP A 3 23.34 -26.10 -22.38
N GLU A 4 22.38 -26.09 -23.32
CA GLU A 4 22.60 -26.62 -24.67
C GLU A 4 23.65 -25.80 -25.43
N LYS A 5 23.58 -24.46 -25.35
CA LYS A 5 24.57 -23.61 -26.01
C LYS A 5 25.98 -23.81 -25.44
N ILE A 6 26.11 -24.03 -24.12
CA ILE A 6 27.38 -24.37 -23.48
C ILE A 6 27.88 -25.72 -24.01
N LYS A 7 27.02 -26.74 -24.06
CA LYS A 7 27.38 -28.07 -24.59
C LYS A 7 27.90 -27.98 -26.03
N ASP A 8 27.23 -27.24 -26.90
CA ASP A 8 27.61 -27.11 -28.31
C ASP A 8 28.96 -26.38 -28.47
N LEU A 9 29.17 -25.30 -27.71
CA LEU A 9 30.46 -24.60 -27.68
C LEU A 9 31.59 -25.50 -27.18
N THR A 10 31.35 -26.27 -26.11
CA THR A 10 32.35 -27.23 -25.59
C THR A 10 32.68 -28.30 -26.62
N ASN A 11 31.68 -28.84 -27.33
CA ASN A 11 31.91 -29.84 -28.37
C ASN A 11 32.79 -29.31 -29.51
N VAL A 12 32.53 -28.08 -29.96
CA VAL A 12 33.31 -27.47 -31.03
C VAL A 12 34.71 -27.08 -30.57
N LEU A 13 34.86 -26.63 -29.31
CA LEU A 13 36.17 -26.42 -28.70
C LEU A 13 37.00 -27.71 -28.70
N CYS A 14 36.46 -28.83 -28.20
CA CYS A 14 37.15 -30.12 -28.20
C CYS A 14 37.54 -30.57 -29.62
N ARG A 15 36.68 -30.29 -30.61
CA ARG A 15 36.97 -30.60 -32.02
C ARG A 15 38.14 -29.76 -32.55
N LEU A 16 38.16 -28.46 -32.27
CA LEU A 16 39.25 -27.56 -32.67
C LEU A 16 40.57 -27.95 -31.99
N GLU A 17 40.56 -28.26 -30.69
CA GLU A 17 41.74 -28.73 -29.96
C GLU A 17 42.34 -30.01 -30.56
N ARG A 18 41.47 -30.93 -31.00
CA ARG A 18 41.91 -32.13 -31.71
C ARG A 18 42.50 -31.80 -33.07
N GLU A 19 41.87 -30.91 -33.84
CA GLU A 19 42.35 -30.49 -35.15
C GLU A 19 43.67 -29.71 -35.10
N ILE A 20 43.94 -28.98 -34.02
CA ILE A 20 45.22 -28.31 -33.79
C ILE A 20 46.30 -29.36 -33.51
N ARG A 21 46.04 -30.29 -32.57
CA ARG A 21 46.97 -31.38 -32.25
C ARG A 21 47.34 -32.23 -33.46
N ASN A 22 46.35 -32.57 -34.29
CA ASN A 22 46.58 -33.31 -35.53
C ASN A 22 47.52 -32.53 -36.48
N LYS A 23 47.42 -31.20 -36.54
CA LYS A 23 48.31 -30.37 -37.36
C LYS A 23 49.72 -30.30 -36.77
N ASP A 24 49.83 -30.19 -35.45
CA ASP A 24 51.14 -30.21 -34.77
C ASP A 24 51.85 -31.55 -35.02
N GLU A 25 51.16 -32.68 -34.83
CA GLU A 25 51.69 -34.02 -35.12
C GLU A 25 52.07 -34.18 -36.61
N THR A 26 51.26 -33.62 -37.52
CA THR A 26 51.57 -33.65 -38.97
C THR A 26 52.79 -32.80 -39.30
N LEU A 27 52.93 -31.62 -38.70
CA LEU A 27 54.09 -30.75 -38.89
C LEU A 27 55.38 -31.41 -38.40
N ASP A 28 55.35 -32.07 -37.24
CA ASP A 28 56.50 -32.84 -36.73
C ASP A 28 56.95 -33.92 -37.72
N LEU A 29 56.00 -34.64 -38.34
CA LEU A 29 56.28 -35.63 -39.37
C LEU A 29 56.87 -34.98 -40.63
N GLU A 30 56.29 -33.89 -41.11
CA GLU A 30 56.78 -33.17 -42.30
C GLU A 30 58.19 -32.59 -42.06
N TYR A 31 58.48 -32.07 -40.87
CA TYR A 31 59.82 -31.64 -40.50
C TYR A 31 60.81 -32.81 -40.51
N HIS A 32 60.44 -33.94 -39.91
CA HIS A 32 61.27 -35.14 -39.96
C HIS A 32 61.54 -35.59 -41.41
N VAL A 33 60.49 -35.65 -42.25
CA VAL A 33 60.62 -36.03 -43.67
C VAL A 33 61.50 -35.05 -44.44
N LYS A 34 61.35 -33.74 -44.20
CA LYS A 34 62.17 -32.69 -44.81
C LYS A 34 63.65 -32.83 -44.45
N ASP A 35 63.96 -33.26 -43.23
CA ASP A 35 65.33 -33.43 -42.73
C ASP A 35 65.99 -34.73 -43.22
N LEU A 36 65.23 -35.66 -43.83
CA LEU A 36 65.80 -36.87 -44.42
C LEU A 36 66.68 -36.53 -45.63
N THR A 37 67.87 -37.14 -45.66
CA THR A 37 68.82 -37.07 -46.77
C THR A 37 69.15 -38.48 -47.27
N ARG A 38 69.81 -38.58 -48.42
CA ARG A 38 70.28 -39.88 -48.96
C ARG A 38 71.27 -40.61 -48.04
N ASP A 39 71.87 -39.90 -47.09
CA ASP A 39 72.88 -40.40 -46.17
C ASP A 39 72.29 -40.65 -44.75
N SER A 40 70.97 -40.46 -44.56
CA SER A 40 70.29 -40.71 -43.29
C SER A 40 70.22 -42.21 -42.96
N SER A 41 70.43 -42.59 -41.69
CA SER A 41 70.44 -43.99 -41.24
C SER A 41 69.08 -44.69 -41.31
N ASP A 42 67.99 -43.92 -41.29
CA ASP A 42 66.63 -44.44 -41.07
C ASP A 42 65.86 -44.67 -42.39
N ILE A 43 66.54 -44.55 -43.54
CA ILE A 43 65.96 -44.83 -44.87
C ILE A 43 66.01 -46.32 -45.19
N SER A 44 64.94 -46.87 -45.77
CA SER A 44 64.86 -48.29 -46.14
C SER A 44 63.91 -48.53 -47.30
N PHE A 45 64.05 -49.64 -48.02
CA PHE A 45 63.04 -50.09 -48.97
C PHE A 45 61.72 -50.39 -48.24
N LYS A 46 60.59 -49.94 -48.80
CA LYS A 46 59.23 -50.20 -48.28
C LYS A 46 58.50 -51.15 -49.23
N LEU A 47 57.68 -52.04 -48.68
CA LEU A 47 57.00 -53.11 -49.42
C LEU A 47 55.99 -52.59 -50.47
N ASP A 48 55.26 -51.52 -50.15
CA ASP A 48 54.32 -50.86 -51.05
C ASP A 48 54.30 -49.34 -50.73
N PRO A 49 55.22 -48.55 -51.31
CA PRO A 49 55.37 -47.13 -51.01
C PRO A 49 54.25 -46.26 -51.63
N THR A 50 53.53 -46.76 -52.63
CA THR A 50 52.46 -46.04 -53.34
C THR A 50 51.07 -46.32 -52.79
N ARG A 51 50.96 -47.14 -51.73
CA ARG A 51 49.68 -47.45 -51.11
C ARG A 51 48.98 -46.19 -50.61
N ILE A 52 47.68 -46.10 -50.85
CA ILE A 52 46.82 -45.08 -50.26
C ILE A 52 46.14 -45.71 -49.04
N PRO A 53 46.39 -45.20 -47.82
CA PRO A 53 45.72 -45.71 -46.63
C PRO A 53 44.19 -45.65 -46.74
N PRO A 54 43.45 -46.59 -46.13
CA PRO A 54 42.00 -46.50 -46.07
C PRO A 54 41.59 -45.21 -45.33
N HIS A 55 40.47 -44.61 -45.75
CA HIS A 55 39.97 -43.33 -45.23
C HIS A 55 40.83 -42.09 -45.54
N THR A 56 41.76 -42.17 -46.50
CA THR A 56 42.44 -40.97 -47.01
C THR A 56 41.42 -40.04 -47.67
N ILE A 57 41.47 -38.76 -47.30
CA ILE A 57 40.60 -37.71 -47.84
C ILE A 57 41.32 -36.91 -48.93
N THR A 58 40.56 -36.30 -49.85
CA THR A 58 41.12 -35.38 -50.84
C THR A 58 41.45 -34.02 -50.21
N GLU A 59 42.36 -33.26 -50.85
CA GLU A 59 42.70 -31.89 -50.43
C GLU A 59 41.46 -30.99 -50.35
N ILE A 60 40.57 -31.09 -51.34
CA ILE A 60 39.31 -30.33 -51.39
C ILE A 60 38.45 -30.66 -50.16
N ASN A 61 38.30 -31.95 -49.84
CA ASN A 61 37.50 -32.38 -48.68
C ASN A 61 38.17 -31.97 -47.35
N TYR A 62 39.50 -31.97 -47.27
CA TYR A 62 40.25 -31.49 -46.11
C TYR A 62 39.97 -30.00 -45.85
N VAL A 63 40.15 -29.16 -46.87
CA VAL A 63 39.89 -27.71 -46.78
C VAL A 63 38.44 -27.46 -46.36
N GLU A 64 37.49 -28.13 -47.01
CA GLU A 64 36.06 -28.00 -46.70
C GLU A 64 35.76 -28.39 -45.24
N CYS A 65 36.36 -29.47 -44.72
CA CYS A 65 36.18 -29.91 -43.34
C CYS A 65 36.71 -28.90 -42.32
N ILE A 66 37.87 -28.29 -42.57
CA ILE A 66 38.45 -27.27 -41.69
C ILE A 66 37.62 -25.99 -41.74
N GLU A 67 37.29 -25.51 -42.95
CA GLU A 67 36.44 -24.32 -43.12
C GLU A 67 35.08 -24.49 -42.44
N ASN A 68 34.44 -25.66 -42.60
CA ASN A 68 33.16 -25.93 -41.96
C ASN A 68 33.28 -25.95 -40.43
N THR A 69 34.36 -26.49 -39.88
CA THR A 69 34.60 -26.49 -38.43
C THR A 69 34.76 -25.06 -37.89
N VAL A 70 35.50 -24.21 -38.61
CA VAL A 70 35.68 -22.79 -38.26
C VAL A 70 34.35 -22.03 -38.37
N LYS A 71 33.60 -22.19 -39.47
CA LYS A 71 32.29 -21.57 -39.68
C LYS A 71 31.31 -21.93 -38.56
N ILE A 72 31.28 -23.19 -38.13
CA ILE A 72 30.43 -23.63 -37.00
C ILE A 72 30.87 -22.94 -35.71
N ALA A 73 32.17 -22.85 -35.43
CA ALA A 73 32.68 -22.18 -34.23
C ALA A 73 32.30 -20.69 -34.19
N GLU A 74 32.50 -19.98 -35.29
CA GLU A 74 32.14 -18.57 -35.44
C GLU A 74 30.64 -18.34 -35.26
N SER A 75 29.79 -19.17 -35.89
CA SER A 75 28.33 -19.11 -35.73
C SER A 75 27.91 -19.29 -34.27
N LEU A 76 28.41 -20.34 -33.61
CA LEU A 76 28.07 -20.61 -32.21
C LEU A 76 28.56 -19.52 -31.25
N MET A 77 29.73 -18.94 -31.50
CA MET A 77 30.25 -17.80 -30.73
C MET A 77 29.38 -16.55 -30.91
N SER A 78 28.97 -16.25 -32.14
CA SER A 78 28.07 -15.14 -32.46
C SER A 78 26.70 -15.31 -31.79
N GLU A 79 26.12 -16.51 -31.90
CA GLU A 79 24.86 -16.86 -31.26
C GLU A 79 24.94 -16.77 -29.73
N SER A 80 26.06 -17.22 -29.14
CA SER A 80 26.31 -17.11 -27.70
C SER A 80 26.41 -15.66 -27.24
N LYS A 81 27.09 -14.80 -28.01
CA LYS A 81 27.16 -13.36 -27.75
C LYS A 81 25.75 -12.74 -27.76
N ASN A 82 24.96 -13.01 -28.80
CA ASN A 82 23.59 -12.51 -28.91
C ASN A 82 22.71 -13.02 -27.74
N LEU A 83 22.82 -14.29 -27.38
CA LEU A 83 22.09 -14.84 -26.24
C LEU A 83 22.44 -14.14 -24.92
N ARG A 84 23.73 -13.89 -24.66
CA ARG A 84 24.16 -13.15 -23.45
C ARG A 84 23.69 -11.71 -23.45
N GLU A 85 23.74 -11.03 -24.60
CA GLU A 85 23.26 -9.65 -24.73
C GLU A 85 21.74 -9.57 -24.51
N THR A 86 20.96 -10.49 -25.09
CA THR A 86 19.50 -10.54 -24.90
C THR A 86 19.13 -10.87 -23.45
N MET A 87 19.81 -11.82 -22.81
CA MET A 87 19.63 -12.13 -21.39
C MET A 87 19.96 -10.92 -20.50
N PHE A 88 21.08 -10.24 -20.76
CA PHE A 88 21.47 -9.05 -20.03
C PHE A 88 20.40 -7.94 -20.18
N ARG A 89 19.99 -7.63 -21.41
CA ARG A 89 18.96 -6.62 -21.68
C ARG A 89 17.63 -6.96 -20.99
N SER A 90 17.19 -8.22 -21.05
CA SER A 90 15.96 -8.65 -20.39
C SER A 90 16.04 -8.50 -18.88
N ARG A 91 17.19 -8.84 -18.27
CA ARG A 91 17.41 -8.66 -16.83
C ARG A 91 17.39 -7.19 -16.43
N GLU A 92 18.12 -6.34 -17.14
CA GLU A 92 18.15 -4.89 -16.87
C GLU A 92 16.76 -4.25 -17.07
N GLN A 93 16.03 -4.67 -18.11
CA GLN A 93 14.66 -4.22 -18.33
C GLN A 93 13.73 -4.62 -17.18
N ALA A 94 13.80 -5.87 -16.73
CA ALA A 94 13.02 -6.34 -15.59
C ALA A 94 13.36 -5.57 -14.32
N GLN A 95 14.65 -5.34 -14.05
CA GLN A 95 15.12 -4.56 -12.90
C GLN A 95 14.58 -3.12 -12.95
N ASN A 96 14.68 -2.45 -14.09
CA ASN A 96 14.17 -1.08 -14.28
C ASN A 96 12.65 -1.01 -14.12
N GLN A 97 11.91 -1.98 -14.67
CA GLN A 97 10.46 -2.06 -14.50
C GLN A 97 10.06 -2.28 -13.05
N MET A 98 10.75 -3.18 -12.33
CA MET A 98 10.51 -3.41 -10.91
C MET A 98 10.80 -2.15 -10.07
N TYR A 99 11.87 -1.43 -10.37
CA TYR A 99 12.21 -0.18 -9.70
C TYR A 99 11.17 0.92 -9.96
N ALA A 100 10.79 1.13 -11.22
CA ALA A 100 9.74 2.09 -11.59
C ALA A 100 8.40 1.79 -10.91
N GLN A 101 8.03 0.49 -10.85
CA GLN A 101 6.83 0.05 -10.14
C GLN A 101 6.94 0.31 -8.64
N CYS A 102 8.12 0.06 -8.05
CA CYS A 102 8.38 0.36 -6.65
C CYS A 102 8.16 1.84 -6.34
N GLN A 103 8.74 2.76 -7.15
CA GLN A 103 8.55 4.20 -6.99
C GLN A 103 7.10 4.66 -7.19
N THR A 104 6.37 4.02 -8.11
CA THR A 104 4.94 4.32 -8.31
C THR A 104 4.12 3.96 -7.07
N VAL A 105 4.31 2.75 -6.54
CA VAL A 105 3.63 2.29 -5.32
C VAL A 105 3.98 3.20 -4.14
N GLU A 106 5.24 3.58 -4.02
CA GLU A 106 5.78 4.47 -3.01
C GLU A 106 5.08 5.83 -3.01
N MET A 107 4.94 6.47 -4.18
CA MET A 107 4.22 7.73 -4.33
C MET A 107 2.75 7.61 -3.93
N VAL A 108 2.06 6.58 -4.42
CA VAL A 108 0.64 6.33 -4.12
C VAL A 108 0.44 6.08 -2.62
N MET A 109 1.35 5.35 -2.00
CA MET A 109 1.30 5.05 -0.57
C MET A 109 1.54 6.28 0.29
N ARG A 110 2.50 7.17 -0.07
CA ARG A 110 2.67 8.47 0.61
C ARG A 110 1.40 9.29 0.57
N ARG A 111 0.79 9.39 -0.62
CA ARG A 111 -0.46 10.15 -0.82
C ARG A 111 -1.59 9.56 0.02
N ARG A 112 -1.75 8.24 0.01
CA ARG A 112 -2.76 7.54 0.81
C ARG A 112 -2.61 7.81 2.30
N VAL A 113 -1.39 7.68 2.85
CA VAL A 113 -1.12 7.95 4.27
C VAL A 113 -1.47 9.39 4.61
N TYR A 114 -1.06 10.34 3.76
CA TYR A 114 -1.40 11.76 3.93
C TYR A 114 -2.92 12.00 3.93
N ASP A 115 -3.65 11.45 2.95
CA ASP A 115 -5.10 11.64 2.82
C ASP A 115 -5.86 11.03 4.01
N ILE A 116 -5.45 9.85 4.48
CA ILE A 116 -6.06 9.22 5.66
C ILE A 116 -5.72 9.99 6.93
N GLN A 117 -4.47 10.44 7.10
CA GLN A 117 -4.05 11.22 8.26
C GLN A 117 -4.85 12.53 8.35
N ARG A 118 -4.95 13.25 7.24
CA ARG A 118 -5.74 14.48 7.16
C ARG A 118 -7.21 14.24 7.53
N GLY A 119 -7.82 13.20 6.96
CA GLY A 119 -9.20 12.84 7.29
C GLY A 119 -9.38 12.49 8.76
N ARG A 120 -8.42 11.76 9.34
CA ARG A 120 -8.38 11.39 10.76
C ARG A 120 -8.27 12.62 11.67
N ASN A 121 -7.41 13.59 11.34
CA ASN A 121 -7.28 14.83 12.10
C ASN A 121 -8.55 15.69 12.06
N GLU A 122 -9.19 15.80 10.88
CA GLU A 122 -10.48 16.50 10.77
C GLU A 122 -11.56 15.83 11.63
N MET A 123 -11.67 14.50 11.59
CA MET A 123 -12.64 13.78 12.42
C MET A 123 -12.38 13.93 13.92
N ASP A 124 -11.12 13.94 14.34
CA ASP A 124 -10.75 14.21 15.74
C ASP A 124 -11.23 15.60 16.18
N TRP A 125 -11.05 16.61 15.32
CA TRP A 125 -11.52 17.97 15.59
C TRP A 125 -13.05 18.07 15.64
N GLN A 126 -13.74 17.41 14.72
CA GLN A 126 -15.20 17.35 14.74
C GLN A 126 -15.71 16.64 16.00
N LYS A 127 -15.03 15.57 16.44
CA LYS A 127 -15.36 14.85 17.68
C LYS A 127 -15.21 15.77 18.89
N TYR A 128 -14.10 16.49 18.99
CA TYR A 128 -13.87 17.46 20.07
C TYR A 128 -14.97 18.52 20.13
N LYS A 129 -15.34 19.11 18.98
CA LYS A 129 -16.45 20.08 18.91
C LYS A 129 -17.78 19.48 19.32
N LEU A 130 -18.07 18.26 18.88
CA LEU A 130 -19.30 17.56 19.21
C LEU A 130 -19.42 17.31 20.71
N GLU A 131 -18.34 16.85 21.36
CA GLU A 131 -18.27 16.66 22.81
C GLU A 131 -18.52 17.98 23.57
N ALA A 132 -17.90 19.08 23.14
CA ALA A 132 -18.15 20.40 23.74
C ALA A 132 -19.60 20.86 23.58
N ASN A 133 -20.23 20.59 22.43
CA ASN A 133 -21.64 20.92 22.22
C ASN A 133 -22.57 20.01 23.03
N MET A 134 -22.26 18.72 23.15
CA MET A 134 -23.03 17.80 24.00
C MET A 134 -23.04 18.28 25.45
N GLN A 135 -21.91 18.74 25.98
CA GLN A 135 -21.84 19.32 27.33
C GLN A 135 -22.72 20.58 27.49
N LYS A 136 -22.88 21.40 26.45
CA LYS A 136 -23.76 22.57 26.49
C LYS A 136 -25.22 22.15 26.55
N VAL A 137 -25.63 21.22 25.69
CA VAL A 137 -27.01 20.70 25.66
C VAL A 137 -27.34 19.97 26.96
N ASP A 138 -26.40 19.22 27.53
CA ASP A 138 -26.57 18.55 28.82
C ASP A 138 -26.86 19.54 29.96
N ARG A 139 -26.12 20.66 30.02
CA ARG A 139 -26.42 21.75 30.96
C ARG A 139 -27.78 22.40 30.72
N GLU A 140 -28.18 22.55 29.46
CA GLU A 140 -29.49 23.10 29.10
C GLU A 140 -30.62 22.15 29.54
N ILE A 141 -30.44 20.83 29.36
CA ILE A 141 -31.37 19.80 29.85
C ILE A 141 -31.53 19.91 31.36
N GLU A 142 -30.43 20.02 32.12
CA GLU A 142 -30.51 20.18 33.58
C GLU A 142 -31.22 21.48 33.98
N SER A 143 -30.95 22.59 33.30
CA SER A 143 -31.67 23.85 33.52
C SER A 143 -33.16 23.74 33.20
N LEU A 144 -33.53 23.03 32.13
CA LEU A 144 -34.93 22.82 31.76
C LEU A 144 -35.65 21.90 32.75
N ARG A 145 -34.99 20.84 33.23
CA ARG A 145 -35.51 19.95 34.29
C ARG A 145 -35.82 20.74 35.55
N ALA A 146 -34.89 21.60 36.00
CA ALA A 146 -35.12 22.49 37.14
C ALA A 146 -36.30 23.44 36.89
N ALA A 147 -36.37 24.08 35.73
CA ALA A 147 -37.45 24.99 35.38
C ALA A 147 -38.83 24.29 35.33
N VAL A 148 -38.91 23.06 34.85
CA VAL A 148 -40.12 22.23 34.88
C VAL A 148 -40.52 21.93 36.34
N ALA A 149 -39.56 21.53 37.18
CA ALA A 149 -39.80 21.25 38.59
C ALA A 149 -40.31 22.49 39.36
N ASP A 150 -39.75 23.67 39.06
CA ASP A 150 -40.15 24.95 39.67
C ASP A 150 -41.61 25.32 39.37
N LYS A 151 -42.22 24.78 38.30
CA LYS A 151 -43.63 25.00 37.98
C LYS A 151 -44.59 24.14 38.81
N ILE A 152 -44.12 23.06 39.45
CA ILE A 152 -44.98 22.13 40.20
C ILE A 152 -45.74 22.86 41.32
N ASN A 153 -45.04 23.66 42.13
CA ASN A 153 -45.66 24.32 43.29
C ASN A 153 -46.64 25.44 42.88
N PRO A 154 -46.31 26.34 41.93
CA PRO A 154 -47.28 27.29 41.37
C PRO A 154 -48.53 26.62 40.80
N THR A 155 -48.39 25.52 40.04
CA THR A 155 -49.53 24.76 39.51
C THR A 155 -50.42 24.23 40.63
N LYS A 156 -49.83 23.54 41.62
CA LYS A 156 -50.57 23.04 42.79
C LYS A 156 -51.29 24.16 43.53
N LEU A 157 -50.65 25.33 43.69
CA LEU A 157 -51.22 26.46 44.41
C LEU A 157 -52.46 27.02 43.71
N VAL A 158 -52.40 27.28 42.40
CA VAL A 158 -53.53 27.84 41.67
C VAL A 158 -54.69 26.85 41.59
N GLU A 159 -54.41 25.56 41.38
CA GLU A 159 -55.41 24.50 41.40
C GLU A 159 -56.08 24.36 42.77
N THR A 160 -55.29 24.36 43.85
CA THR A 160 -55.82 24.31 45.22
C THR A 160 -56.69 25.54 45.53
N ARG A 161 -56.31 26.73 45.05
CA ARG A 161 -57.09 27.96 45.23
C ARG A 161 -58.41 27.90 44.45
N LEU A 162 -58.39 27.43 43.21
CA LEU A 162 -59.60 27.22 42.40
C LEU A 162 -60.54 26.22 43.09
N GLU A 163 -60.02 25.06 43.51
CA GLU A 163 -60.79 24.02 44.19
C GLU A 163 -61.37 24.50 45.53
N THR A 164 -60.59 25.25 46.31
CA THR A 164 -61.09 25.77 47.60
C THR A 164 -62.28 26.71 47.41
N ARG A 165 -62.30 27.49 46.32
CA ARG A 165 -63.38 28.45 46.02
C ARG A 165 -64.68 27.77 45.59
N THR A 166 -64.65 26.52 45.13
CA THR A 166 -65.88 25.76 44.80
C THR A 166 -66.74 25.50 46.05
N ARG A 167 -66.11 25.49 47.23
CA ARG A 167 -66.73 25.23 48.55
C ARG A 167 -67.48 26.42 49.15
N ARG A 168 -67.54 27.56 48.46
CA ARG A 168 -68.33 28.72 48.90
C ARG A 168 -69.80 28.34 49.11
N PRO A 169 -70.46 28.84 50.17
CA PRO A 169 -71.91 28.68 50.38
C PRO A 169 -72.71 29.20 49.18
N VAL A 170 -73.94 28.69 48.98
CA VAL A 170 -74.74 28.85 47.75
C VAL A 170 -74.77 30.27 47.20
N LEU A 171 -75.17 31.26 48.01
CA LEU A 171 -75.27 32.66 47.56
C LEU A 171 -73.90 33.33 47.33
N GLU A 172 -72.84 32.83 47.98
CA GLU A 172 -71.47 33.34 47.86
C GLU A 172 -70.69 32.70 46.70
N ARG A 173 -71.27 31.70 46.01
CA ARG A 173 -70.66 31.05 44.85
C ARG A 173 -70.85 31.91 43.59
N VAL A 174 -70.10 33.00 43.56
CA VAL A 174 -70.13 34.00 42.48
C VAL A 174 -68.92 33.84 41.57
N ASP A 175 -69.12 33.98 40.25
CA ASP A 175 -68.04 34.21 39.29
C ASP A 175 -67.57 35.66 39.37
N ASP A 176 -66.77 35.93 40.39
CA ASP A 176 -66.21 37.24 40.68
C ASP A 176 -64.88 37.48 39.93
N LYS A 177 -64.36 38.71 40.00
CA LYS A 177 -63.09 39.06 39.35
C LYS A 177 -61.92 38.17 39.83
N PRO A 178 -61.77 37.85 41.13
CA PRO A 178 -60.73 36.93 41.58
C PRO A 178 -60.84 35.50 41.03
N MET A 179 -62.07 34.98 40.82
CA MET A 179 -62.26 33.66 40.21
C MET A 179 -61.71 33.63 38.78
N ARG A 180 -62.11 34.61 37.94
CA ARG A 180 -61.58 34.72 36.57
C ARG A 180 -60.08 34.93 36.53
N GLY A 181 -59.52 35.75 37.43
CA GLY A 181 -58.07 35.94 37.53
C GLY A 181 -57.30 34.66 37.85
N LEU A 182 -57.84 33.78 38.70
CA LEU A 182 -57.25 32.47 39.01
C LEU A 182 -57.33 31.50 37.82
N ILE A 183 -58.41 31.55 37.04
CA ILE A 183 -58.54 30.75 35.81
C ILE A 183 -57.47 31.18 34.80
N GLU A 184 -57.30 32.48 34.56
CA GLU A 184 -56.24 32.97 33.68
C GLU A 184 -54.84 32.63 34.20
N GLU A 185 -54.61 32.70 35.52
CA GLU A 185 -53.35 32.29 36.13
C GLU A 185 -53.08 30.80 35.89
N PHE A 186 -54.10 29.96 36.07
CA PHE A 186 -54.03 28.52 35.79
C PHE A 186 -53.66 28.25 34.33
N GLU A 187 -54.35 28.88 33.38
CA GLU A 187 -54.06 28.74 31.95
C GLU A 187 -52.62 29.18 31.61
N ARG A 188 -52.16 30.31 32.17
CA ARG A 188 -50.79 30.80 31.96
C ARG A 188 -49.74 29.86 32.53
N VAL A 189 -49.95 29.35 33.74
CA VAL A 189 -49.01 28.41 34.39
C VAL A 189 -48.96 27.09 33.65
N HIS A 190 -50.11 26.52 33.26
CA HIS A 190 -50.19 25.29 32.47
C HIS A 190 -49.54 25.44 31.10
N LEU A 191 -49.83 26.52 30.37
CA LEU A 191 -49.19 26.80 29.09
C LEU A 191 -47.67 26.95 29.23
N SER A 192 -47.20 27.61 30.29
CA SER A 192 -45.76 27.73 30.56
C SER A 192 -45.13 26.39 30.89
N HIS A 193 -45.82 25.51 31.63
CA HIS A 193 -45.35 24.18 31.98
C HIS A 193 -45.21 23.31 30.72
N SER A 194 -46.27 23.19 29.91
CA SER A 194 -46.24 22.39 28.69
C SER A 194 -45.19 22.88 27.67
N LYS A 195 -44.94 24.20 27.61
CA LYS A 195 -43.85 24.75 26.77
C LYS A 195 -42.47 24.34 27.27
N LEU A 196 -42.24 24.29 28.58
CA LEU A 196 -40.97 23.86 29.16
C LEU A 196 -40.75 22.36 28.98
N GLU A 197 -41.78 21.54 29.17
CA GLU A 197 -41.72 20.10 28.92
C GLU A 197 -41.40 19.79 27.46
N LYS A 198 -42.07 20.47 26.51
CA LYS A 198 -41.77 20.31 25.08
C LYS A 198 -40.31 20.67 24.75
N LYS A 199 -39.80 21.77 25.29
CA LYS A 199 -38.39 22.15 25.10
C LYS A 199 -37.43 21.12 25.68
N LEU A 200 -37.76 20.54 26.83
CA LEU A 200 -36.96 19.48 27.45
C LEU A 200 -36.94 18.23 26.55
N GLU A 201 -38.08 17.84 25.99
CA GLU A 201 -38.17 16.72 25.04
C GLU A 201 -37.33 16.98 23.77
N ASP A 202 -37.44 18.18 23.19
CA ASP A 202 -36.65 18.61 22.02
C ASP A 202 -35.14 18.58 22.31
N ALA A 203 -34.72 19.05 23.49
CA ALA A 203 -33.32 19.04 23.93
C ALA A 203 -32.79 17.62 24.14
N LEU A 204 -33.56 16.74 24.79
CA LEU A 204 -33.22 15.32 24.98
C LEU A 204 -33.08 14.59 23.64
N THR A 205 -34.00 14.84 22.71
CA THR A 205 -33.95 14.27 21.35
C THR A 205 -32.70 14.71 20.61
N THR A 206 -32.37 16.00 20.70
CA THR A 206 -31.15 16.56 20.10
C THR A 206 -29.89 15.92 20.71
N TYR A 207 -29.84 15.80 22.04
CA TYR A 207 -28.72 15.16 22.73
C TYR A 207 -28.53 13.71 22.30
N HIS A 208 -29.60 12.91 22.23
CA HIS A 208 -29.52 11.53 21.76
C HIS A 208 -29.02 11.43 20.31
N GLY A 209 -29.46 12.32 19.43
CA GLY A 209 -28.96 12.41 18.06
C GLY A 209 -27.45 12.69 18.00
N MET A 210 -26.98 13.65 18.82
CA MET A 210 -25.56 13.99 18.93
C MET A 210 -24.73 12.83 19.51
N TYR A 211 -25.24 12.15 20.54
CA TYR A 211 -24.60 10.98 21.14
C TYR A 211 -24.42 9.84 20.11
N ASN A 212 -25.48 9.54 19.34
CA ASN A 212 -25.40 8.54 18.27
C ASN A 212 -24.37 8.92 17.19
N HIS A 213 -24.26 10.21 16.86
CA HIS A 213 -23.26 10.68 15.92
C HIS A 213 -21.83 10.56 16.49
N HIS A 214 -21.65 10.87 17.78
CA HIS A 214 -20.38 10.72 18.48
C HIS A 214 -19.87 9.28 18.49
N GLU A 215 -20.75 8.32 18.77
CA GLU A 215 -20.42 6.89 18.74
C GLU A 215 -19.97 6.42 17.35
N ARG A 216 -20.67 6.89 16.30
CA ARG A 216 -20.28 6.60 14.91
C ARG A 216 -18.91 7.19 14.58
N LEU A 217 -18.69 8.46 14.94
CA LEU A 217 -17.44 9.16 14.67
C LEU A 217 -16.25 8.51 15.42
N THR A 218 -16.47 8.06 16.65
CA THR A 218 -15.48 7.32 17.44
C THR A 218 -15.11 6.00 16.77
N ARG A 219 -16.08 5.25 16.25
CA ARG A 219 -15.82 4.02 15.50
C ARG A 219 -15.06 4.27 14.19
N ASP A 220 -15.46 5.30 13.44
CA ASP A 220 -14.80 5.66 12.18
C ASP A 220 -13.35 6.10 12.42
N LEU A 221 -13.07 6.82 13.51
CA LEU A 221 -11.71 7.16 13.95
C LEU A 221 -10.88 5.90 14.27
N GLN A 222 -11.46 4.91 14.94
CA GLN A 222 -10.79 3.63 15.21
C GLN A 222 -10.39 2.92 13.91
N HIS A 223 -11.30 2.83 12.93
CA HIS A 223 -11.01 2.24 11.63
C HIS A 223 -9.88 2.98 10.89
N LYS A 224 -9.85 4.31 10.99
CA LYS A 224 -8.82 5.14 10.33
C LYS A 224 -7.46 4.97 11.00
N ASN A 225 -7.42 4.89 12.33
CA ASN A 225 -6.19 4.58 13.06
C ASN A 225 -5.67 3.18 12.69
N GLN A 226 -6.55 2.18 12.58
CA GLN A 226 -6.17 0.82 12.16
C GLN A 226 -5.64 0.79 10.71
N ALA A 227 -6.28 1.53 9.80
CA ALA A 227 -5.80 1.66 8.42
C ALA A 227 -4.41 2.30 8.36
N LEU A 228 -4.18 3.38 9.11
CA LEU A 228 -2.87 4.03 9.20
C LEU A 228 -1.79 3.09 9.77
N GLU A 229 -2.11 2.31 10.80
CA GLU A 229 -1.17 1.35 11.38
C GLU A 229 -0.82 0.23 10.40
N THR A 230 -1.81 -0.23 9.62
CA THR A 230 -1.58 -1.20 8.55
C THR A 230 -0.65 -0.62 7.48
N ASP A 231 -0.92 0.61 7.02
CA ASP A 231 -0.10 1.28 6.02
C ASP A 231 1.33 1.52 6.55
N ARG A 232 1.50 1.83 7.84
CA ARG A 232 2.82 1.93 8.49
C ARG A 232 3.60 0.62 8.48
N ARG A 233 2.96 -0.47 8.87
CA ARG A 233 3.60 -1.78 8.85
C ARG A 233 4.02 -2.18 7.44
N LEU A 234 3.22 -1.83 6.43
CA LEU A 234 3.56 -2.05 5.03
C LEU A 234 4.80 -1.23 4.60
N ILE A 235 4.95 0.01 5.06
CA ILE A 235 6.16 0.82 4.81
C ILE A 235 7.39 0.13 5.42
N GLU A 236 7.29 -0.34 6.66
CA GLU A 236 8.37 -1.04 7.34
C GLU A 236 8.82 -2.31 6.60
N ILE A 237 7.86 -3.13 6.14
CA ILE A 237 8.14 -4.35 5.36
C ILE A 237 8.84 -4.02 4.04
N ARG A 238 8.56 -2.86 3.45
CA ARG A 238 9.11 -2.45 2.14
C ARG A 238 10.47 -1.78 2.24
N LYS A 239 10.94 -1.38 3.42
CA LYS A 239 12.27 -0.75 3.62
C LYS A 239 13.42 -1.44 2.89
N PRO A 240 13.54 -2.79 2.87
CA PRO A 240 14.64 -3.47 2.18
C PRO A 240 14.62 -3.33 0.65
N LEU A 241 13.50 -2.91 0.06
CA LEU A 241 13.38 -2.70 -1.39
C LEU A 241 14.02 -1.38 -1.85
N HIS A 242 14.47 -0.54 -0.91
CA HIS A 242 14.97 0.79 -1.19
C HIS A 242 16.47 0.87 -0.90
N ALA A 243 17.18 1.64 -1.73
CA ALA A 243 18.53 2.06 -1.41
C ALA A 243 18.52 3.01 -0.20
N PRO A 244 19.65 3.14 0.54
CA PRO A 244 19.77 4.17 1.57
C PRO A 244 19.40 5.54 1.00
N ASP A 245 18.59 6.32 1.73
CA ASP A 245 18.14 7.69 1.41
C ASP A 245 17.11 7.87 0.27
N ASP A 246 16.65 6.79 -0.36
CA ASP A 246 15.69 6.86 -1.48
C ASP A 246 14.24 7.15 -1.03
N THR A 247 13.95 6.95 0.27
CA THR A 247 12.61 7.12 0.82
C THR A 247 12.45 8.40 1.63
N GLN A 248 11.79 9.41 1.04
CA GLN A 248 11.29 10.58 1.79
C GLN A 248 10.16 10.23 2.77
N PHE A 249 9.84 8.95 2.98
CA PHE A 249 8.82 8.52 3.95
C PHE A 249 9.09 9.02 5.35
N LYS A 250 10.35 9.17 5.76
CA LYS A 250 10.68 9.74 7.08
C LYS A 250 10.07 11.13 7.30
N ARG A 251 9.84 11.93 6.25
CA ARG A 251 9.16 13.24 6.34
C ARG A 251 7.64 13.14 6.52
N ASN A 252 7.00 12.06 6.04
CA ASN A 252 5.54 11.91 6.03
C ASN A 252 5.01 10.90 7.08
N VAL A 253 5.90 10.20 7.79
CA VAL A 253 5.55 9.22 8.82
C VAL A 253 5.42 9.85 10.21
N GLY A 254 5.92 11.08 10.39
CA GLY A 254 5.58 11.89 11.56
C GLY A 254 4.07 12.11 11.57
N TYR A 255 3.37 11.50 12.51
CA TYR A 255 1.97 11.82 12.75
C TYR A 255 1.92 13.31 13.06
N CYS A 256 1.33 14.12 12.18
CA CYS A 256 0.83 15.41 12.58
C CYS A 256 -0.34 15.09 13.53
N HIS A 257 -0.13 15.16 14.84
CA HIS A 257 -1.25 15.08 15.75
C HIS A 257 -1.99 16.41 15.67
N MET A 258 -3.31 16.38 15.81
CA MET A 258 -4.13 17.59 15.91
C MET A 258 -3.54 18.61 16.91
N LYS A 259 -2.94 18.14 18.01
CA LYS A 259 -2.25 18.97 19.01
C LYS A 259 -1.05 19.76 18.45
N ASP A 260 -0.41 19.26 17.40
CA ASP A 260 0.74 19.89 16.74
C ASP A 260 0.30 20.92 15.66
N GLU A 261 -0.98 20.91 15.28
CA GLU A 261 -1.57 21.81 14.27
C GLU A 261 -2.42 22.94 14.89
N LEU A 262 -2.70 22.87 16.20
CA LEU A 262 -3.37 23.94 16.93
C LEU A 262 -2.36 25.06 17.22
N VAL A 263 -2.65 26.27 16.75
CA VAL A 263 -1.88 27.48 17.12
C VAL A 263 -1.95 27.63 18.65
N PRO A 264 -0.82 27.80 19.36
CA PRO A 264 -0.86 28.08 20.80
C PRO A 264 -1.63 29.39 21.00
N GLU A 265 -2.61 29.37 21.91
CA GLU A 265 -3.27 30.60 22.38
C GLU A 265 -2.27 31.59 22.99
#